data_AF-D4XWS2-F1
#
_entry.id   AF-D4XWS2-F1
#
_cell.length_a   1.000
_cell.length_b   1.000
_cell.length_c   1.000
_cell.angle_alpha   90.00
_cell.angle_beta   90.00
_cell.angle_gamma   90.00
#
_symmetry.space_group_name_H-M   'P 1'
#
loop_
_entity.id
_entity.type
_entity.pdbx_description
1 polymer ?
#
loop_
_entity_poly.entity_id
_entity_poly.type
_entity_poly.pdbx_seq_one_letter_code
_entity_poly.pdbx_strand_id
1 'polypeptide(L)'
;MGSRVTANCSICNNSYVYYFGKIKELEPIRIFLNACIKDQKDYLSKNKFTEFINNSLKNDPNFTNLDDEKKQAHINDIFEYVNQFFNDEEKELLRKNILLNYELEIYPYITIEKVKEERNIVNLPIMNLKFLGKEPYNRKYNTMAYVSFSDDQKLLTCPKDLDLTSLVTGEEEYK
;
A
#
# COMPACT_ATOMS: atom_id res chain seq x y z
N MET A 1 4.77 -11.81 0.81
CA MET A 1 6.01 -11.24 0.27
C MET A 1 5.63 -10.47 -0.99
N GLY A 2 6.35 -9.41 -1.31
CA GLY A 2 6.13 -8.67 -2.55
C GLY A 2 6.87 -9.37 -3.69
N SER A 3 6.37 -9.20 -4.92
CA SER A 3 7.05 -9.65 -6.13
C SER A 3 7.29 -8.48 -7.07
N ARG A 4 8.49 -8.40 -7.64
CA ARG A 4 8.81 -7.54 -8.77
C ARG A 4 8.83 -8.41 -10.03
N VAL A 5 7.87 -8.16 -10.92
CA VAL A 5 7.70 -8.92 -12.16
C VAL A 5 8.11 -8.04 -13.33
N THR A 6 9.01 -8.55 -14.18
CA THR A 6 9.43 -7.88 -15.43
C THR A 6 8.80 -8.58 -16.61
N ALA A 7 8.22 -7.83 -17.54
CA ALA A 7 7.60 -8.37 -18.74
C ALA A 7 7.86 -7.52 -19.98
N ASN A 8 7.89 -8.14 -21.16
CA ASN A 8 8.12 -7.48 -22.44
C ASN A 8 6.88 -7.60 -23.33
N CYS A 9 6.39 -6.48 -23.85
CA CYS A 9 5.24 -6.46 -24.74
C CYS A 9 5.62 -6.91 -26.16
N SER A 10 4.89 -7.87 -26.71
CA SER A 10 5.08 -8.37 -28.08
C SER A 10 4.59 -7.42 -29.18
N ILE A 11 3.77 -6.42 -28.85
CA ILE A 11 3.25 -5.44 -29.80
C ILE A 11 4.12 -4.18 -29.84
N CYS A 12 4.28 -3.50 -28.69
CA CYS A 12 5.02 -2.25 -28.64
C CYS A 12 6.52 -2.41 -28.31
N ASN A 13 7.00 -3.64 -28.12
CA ASN A 13 8.41 -4.00 -27.85
C ASN A 13 9.03 -3.29 -26.63
N ASN A 14 8.21 -2.77 -25.72
CA ASN A 14 8.66 -2.12 -24.49
C ASN A 14 8.74 -3.14 -23.34
N SER A 15 9.66 -2.88 -22.41
CA SER A 15 9.78 -3.61 -21.15
C SER A 15 9.08 -2.85 -20.03
N TYR A 16 8.43 -3.60 -19.15
CA TYR A 16 7.59 -3.08 -18.07
C TYR A 16 7.89 -3.81 -16.76
N VAL A 17 7.76 -3.08 -15.65
CA VAL A 17 7.95 -3.59 -14.30
C VAL A 17 6.64 -3.44 -13.52
N TYR A 18 6.23 -4.52 -12.88
CA TYR A 18 5.00 -4.64 -12.10
C TYR A 18 5.36 -5.05 -10.67
N TYR A 19 4.72 -4.44 -9.68
CA TYR A 19 4.91 -4.81 -8.28
C TYR A 19 3.61 -5.33 -7.70
N PHE A 20 3.66 -6.50 -7.08
CA PHE A 20 2.50 -7.17 -6.51
C PHE A 20 2.73 -7.52 -5.04
N GLY A 21 1.66 -7.54 -4.25
CA GLY A 21 1.62 -8.15 -2.92
C GLY A 21 2.11 -7.24 -1.80
N LYS A 22 2.68 -7.85 -0.74
CA LYS A 22 3.04 -7.14 0.49
C LYS A 22 4.46 -6.60 0.43
N ILE A 23 4.59 -5.29 0.27
CA ILE A 23 5.88 -4.58 0.25
C ILE A 23 6.20 -3.92 1.60
N LYS A 24 7.49 -3.73 1.93
CA LYS A 24 7.97 -3.15 3.20
C LYS A 24 7.62 -1.68 3.39
N GLU A 25 7.44 -0.92 2.32
CA GLU A 25 7.08 0.51 2.39
C GLU A 25 5.73 0.73 3.08
N LEU A 26 4.82 -0.24 2.99
CA LEU A 26 3.50 -0.20 3.66
C LEU A 26 3.55 -0.69 5.11
N GLU A 27 4.71 -1.08 5.63
CA GLU A 27 4.83 -1.63 6.98
C GLU A 27 4.41 -0.65 8.10
N PRO A 28 4.74 0.66 8.03
CA PRO A 28 4.23 1.62 9.00
C PRO A 28 2.69 1.66 9.06
N ILE A 29 2.02 1.50 7.90
CA ILE A 29 0.56 1.46 7.82
C ILE A 29 0.02 0.17 8.46
N ARG A 30 0.68 -0.98 8.23
CA ARG A 30 0.30 -2.26 8.84
C ARG A 30 0.43 -2.21 10.36
N ILE A 31 1.54 -1.69 10.87
CA ILE A 31 1.77 -1.52 12.30
C ILE A 31 0.67 -0.65 12.92
N PHE A 32 0.34 0.47 12.27
CA PHE A 32 -0.74 1.36 12.69
C PHE A 32 -2.11 0.66 12.71
N LEU A 33 -2.50 -0.02 11.62
CA LEU A 33 -3.80 -0.71 11.55
C LEU A 33 -3.90 -1.87 12.56
N ASN A 34 -2.81 -2.60 12.79
CA ASN A 34 -2.74 -3.63 13.84
C ASN A 34 -2.92 -3.04 15.24
N ALA A 35 -2.36 -1.87 15.51
CA ALA A 35 -2.57 -1.18 16.78
C ALA A 35 -4.03 -0.76 16.96
N CYS A 36 -4.67 -0.23 15.90
CA CYS A 36 -6.10 0.08 15.89
C CYS A 36 -6.94 -1.17 16.21
N ILE A 37 -6.63 -2.33 15.62
CA ILE A 37 -7.31 -3.61 15.90
C ILE A 37 -7.09 -4.08 17.34
N LYS A 38 -5.86 -3.98 17.84
CA LYS A 38 -5.51 -4.50 19.16
C LYS A 38 -6.10 -3.65 20.28
N ASP A 39 -5.96 -2.34 20.18
CA ASP A 39 -6.26 -1.43 21.28
C ASP A 39 -7.61 -0.73 21.14
N GLN A 40 -8.20 -0.74 19.92
CA GLN A 40 -9.47 -0.09 19.60
C GLN A 40 -9.47 1.41 19.98
N LYS A 41 -8.31 2.04 19.80
CA LYS A 41 -8.08 3.47 20.08
C LYS A 41 -7.87 4.25 18.78
N ASP A 42 -8.28 5.51 18.81
CA ASP A 42 -7.98 6.47 17.76
C ASP A 42 -6.51 6.88 17.79
N TYR A 43 -5.70 6.28 16.91
CA TYR A 43 -4.29 6.63 16.72
C TYR A 43 -4.06 7.73 15.66
N LEU A 44 -5.11 8.34 15.09
CA LEU A 44 -4.96 9.50 14.21
C LEU A 44 -4.77 10.81 14.99
N SER A 45 -4.82 10.75 16.32
CA SER A 45 -4.39 11.82 17.21
C SER A 45 -2.88 11.72 17.47
N LYS A 46 -2.13 12.78 17.16
CA LYS A 46 -0.67 12.82 17.32
C LYS A 46 -0.19 12.39 18.71
N ASN A 47 -0.87 12.84 19.78
CA ASN A 47 -0.47 12.50 21.15
C ASN A 47 -0.60 11.00 21.42
N LYS A 48 -1.72 10.39 21.01
CA LYS A 48 -1.97 8.94 21.16
C LYS A 48 -1.02 8.12 20.29
N PHE A 49 -0.72 8.61 19.08
CA PHE A 49 0.25 7.99 18.18
C PHE A 49 1.66 7.99 18.76
N THR A 50 2.12 9.13 19.28
CA THR A 50 3.44 9.25 19.94
C THR A 50 3.56 8.28 21.12
N GLU A 51 2.54 8.20 21.97
CA GLU A 51 2.50 7.25 23.09
C GLU A 51 2.62 5.80 22.59
N PHE A 52 1.87 5.45 21.54
CA PHE A 52 1.91 4.14 20.91
C PHE A 52 3.29 3.79 20.35
N ILE A 53 3.93 4.69 19.58
CA ILE A 53 5.25 4.42 18.99
C ILE A 53 6.30 4.28 20.09
N ASN A 54 6.31 5.18 21.07
CA ASN A 54 7.23 5.09 22.20
C ASN A 54 7.08 3.76 22.93
N ASN A 55 5.85 3.31 23.18
CA ASN A 55 5.60 2.02 23.83
C ASN A 55 5.98 0.81 22.98
N SER A 56 5.81 0.90 21.65
CA SER A 56 6.10 -0.19 20.71
C SER A 56 7.59 -0.35 20.46
N LEU A 57 8.34 0.75 20.42
CA LEU A 57 9.78 0.78 20.14
C LEU A 57 10.66 0.92 21.39
N LYS A 58 10.07 0.90 22.61
CA LYS A 58 10.81 1.05 23.87
C LYS A 58 11.94 0.03 24.10
N ASN A 59 11.91 -1.09 23.38
CA ASN A 59 12.90 -2.16 23.48
C ASN A 59 13.77 -2.27 22.21
N ASP A 60 13.55 -1.43 21.19
CA ASP A 60 14.36 -1.42 19.97
C ASP A 60 15.62 -0.58 20.20
N PRO A 61 16.84 -1.20 20.21
CA PRO A 61 18.08 -0.47 20.44
C PRO A 61 18.30 0.67 19.44
N ASN A 62 17.84 0.52 18.20
CA ASN A 62 17.99 1.55 17.17
C ASN A 62 17.15 2.78 17.47
N PHE A 63 16.00 2.60 18.14
CA PHE A 63 15.14 3.71 18.56
C PHE A 63 15.59 4.27 19.91
N THR A 64 15.89 3.42 20.89
CA THR A 64 16.21 3.86 22.26
C THR A 64 17.51 4.64 22.36
N ASN A 65 18.49 4.33 21.50
CA ASN A 65 19.80 4.99 21.47
C ASN A 65 19.81 6.35 20.76
N LEU A 66 18.71 6.73 20.10
CA LEU A 66 18.55 8.07 19.55
C LEU A 66 18.35 9.09 20.67
N ASP A 67 18.85 10.30 20.45
CA ASP A 67 18.49 11.46 21.27
C ASP A 67 17.00 11.81 21.10
N ASP A 68 16.44 12.52 22.09
CA ASP A 68 14.99 12.80 22.15
C ASP A 68 14.50 13.63 20.95
N GLU A 69 15.34 14.51 20.41
CA GLU A 69 15.02 15.32 19.23
C GLU A 69 14.87 14.42 17.99
N LYS A 70 15.82 13.51 17.75
CA LYS A 70 15.74 12.54 16.64
C LYS A 70 14.59 11.56 16.81
N LYS A 71 14.31 11.10 18.04
CA LYS A 71 13.12 10.27 18.31
C LYS A 71 11.85 11.00 17.91
N GLN A 72 11.70 12.24 18.35
CA GLN A 72 10.51 13.03 18.06
C GLN A 72 10.37 13.34 16.57
N ALA A 73 11.47 13.63 15.88
CA ALA A 73 11.49 13.79 14.42
C ALA A 73 11.04 12.50 13.72
N HIS A 74 11.61 11.35 14.09
CA HIS A 74 11.25 10.06 13.52
C HIS A 74 9.76 9.71 13.73
N ILE A 75 9.22 9.96 14.93
CA ILE A 75 7.78 9.76 15.21
C ILE A 75 6.93 10.69 14.33
N ASN A 76 7.34 11.94 14.15
CA ASN A 76 6.62 12.89 13.32
C ASN A 76 6.58 12.45 11.86
N ASP A 77 7.70 11.96 11.32
CA ASP A 77 7.78 11.50 9.92
C ASP A 77 6.84 10.30 9.69
N ILE A 78 6.85 9.32 10.62
CA ILE A 78 5.95 8.17 10.54
C ILE A 78 4.49 8.62 10.67
N PHE A 79 4.20 9.52 11.61
CA PHE A 79 2.83 10.03 11.81
C PHE A 79 2.32 10.76 10.57
N GLU A 80 3.15 11.60 9.95
CA GLU A 80 2.80 12.33 8.73
C GLU A 80 2.56 11.36 7.57
N TYR A 81 3.44 10.37 7.38
CA TYR A 81 3.28 9.33 6.38
C TYR A 81 1.95 8.56 6.55
N VAL A 82 1.66 8.09 7.78
CA VAL A 82 0.41 7.40 8.12
C VAL A 82 -0.79 8.32 7.85
N ASN A 83 -0.73 9.57 8.30
CA ASN A 83 -1.84 10.51 8.17
C ASN A 83 -2.08 10.94 6.72
N GLN A 84 -1.05 10.99 5.87
CA GLN A 84 -1.19 11.29 4.44
C GLN A 84 -1.67 10.08 3.62
N PHE A 85 -1.39 8.86 4.09
CA PHE A 85 -1.82 7.63 3.41
C PHE A 85 -3.34 7.46 3.36
N PHE A 86 -4.05 7.88 4.41
CA PHE A 86 -5.50 7.77 4.49
C PHE A 86 -6.21 9.03 3.99
N ASN A 87 -7.24 8.85 3.17
CA ASN A 87 -8.15 9.94 2.81
C ASN A 87 -9.10 10.27 3.98
N ASP A 88 -9.89 11.35 3.84
CA ASP A 88 -10.72 11.84 4.94
C ASP A 88 -11.86 10.87 5.32
N GLU A 89 -12.43 10.16 4.34
CA GLU A 89 -13.45 9.13 4.58
C GLU A 89 -12.86 7.97 5.41
N GLU A 90 -11.67 7.49 5.03
CA GLU A 90 -10.97 6.41 5.72
C GLU A 90 -10.61 6.81 7.15
N LYS A 91 -10.14 8.05 7.34
CA LYS A 91 -9.87 8.60 8.67
C LYS A 91 -11.13 8.64 9.53
N GLU A 92 -12.25 9.05 8.95
CA GLU A 92 -13.52 9.06 9.66
C GLU A 92 -13.99 7.66 10.03
N LEU A 93 -13.86 6.69 9.11
CA LEU A 93 -14.18 5.29 9.36
C LEU A 93 -13.34 4.72 10.52
N LEU A 94 -12.03 4.96 10.52
CA LEU A 94 -11.11 4.52 11.57
C LEU A 94 -11.39 5.16 12.93
N ARG A 95 -11.84 6.42 12.97
CA ARG A 95 -12.17 7.12 14.22
C ARG A 95 -13.48 6.65 14.85
N LYS A 96 -14.47 6.31 14.03
CA LYS A 96 -15.86 6.08 14.49
C LYS A 96 -16.21 4.61 14.68
N ASN A 97 -15.40 3.68 14.19
CA ASN A 97 -15.77 2.26 14.12
C ASN A 97 -14.67 1.36 14.67
N ILE A 98 -15.10 0.21 15.20
CA ILE A 98 -14.22 -0.86 15.68
C ILE A 98 -13.68 -1.60 14.45
N LEU A 99 -12.39 -1.45 14.18
CA LEU A 99 -11.70 -2.17 13.11
C LEU A 99 -11.41 -3.61 13.57
N LEU A 100 -11.91 -4.60 12.83
CA LEU A 100 -11.73 -6.02 13.14
C LEU A 100 -10.54 -6.62 12.40
N ASN A 101 -10.40 -6.29 11.12
CA ASN A 101 -9.34 -6.80 10.25
C ASN A 101 -9.11 -5.86 9.06
N TYR A 102 -7.99 -6.02 8.38
CA TYR A 102 -7.68 -5.33 7.13
C TYR A 102 -6.92 -6.25 6.16
N GLU A 103 -6.99 -5.89 4.87
CA GLU A 103 -6.09 -6.40 3.84
C GLU A 103 -5.40 -5.19 3.20
N LEU A 104 -4.06 -5.24 3.09
CA LEU A 104 -3.25 -4.14 2.56
C LEU A 104 -2.07 -4.67 1.76
N GLU A 105 -2.14 -4.47 0.44
CA GLU A 105 -1.18 -4.95 -0.53
C GLU A 105 -1.00 -3.91 -1.64
N ILE A 106 0.12 -3.97 -2.37
CA ILE A 106 0.29 -3.17 -3.57
C ILE A 106 -0.17 -3.97 -4.79
N TYR A 107 -0.78 -3.28 -5.74
CA TYR A 107 -1.19 -3.86 -6.99
C TYR A 107 -0.91 -2.88 -8.13
N PRO A 108 -0.50 -3.35 -9.32
CA PRO A 108 -0.22 -2.49 -10.45
C PRO A 108 -1.51 -2.11 -11.18
N TYR A 109 -1.61 -0.83 -11.50
CA TYR A 109 -2.69 -0.22 -12.26
C TYR A 109 -2.14 0.52 -13.48
N ILE A 110 -2.99 0.69 -14.48
CA ILE A 110 -2.70 1.46 -15.68
C ILE A 110 -3.55 2.73 -15.68
N THR A 111 -2.93 3.87 -15.94
CA THR A 111 -3.59 5.17 -16.11
C THR A 111 -4.31 5.25 -17.45
N ILE A 112 -5.49 4.65 -17.55
CA ILE A 112 -6.25 4.49 -18.81
C ILE A 112 -6.80 5.81 -19.38
N GLU A 113 -6.91 6.84 -18.55
CA GLU A 113 -7.34 8.19 -18.94
C GLU A 113 -6.29 8.93 -19.79
N LYS A 114 -5.04 8.47 -19.76
CA LYS A 114 -3.94 9.04 -20.56
C LYS A 114 -3.97 8.53 -21.99
N VAL A 115 -3.42 9.34 -22.91
CA VAL A 115 -3.14 8.91 -24.29
C VAL A 115 -2.13 7.78 -24.30
N LYS A 116 -2.18 6.92 -25.32
CA LYS A 116 -1.45 5.65 -25.39
C LYS A 116 0.03 5.77 -25.00
N GLU A 117 0.70 6.79 -25.48
CA GLU A 117 2.13 7.02 -25.29
C GLU A 117 2.50 7.42 -23.85
N GLU A 118 1.55 8.01 -23.13
CA GLU A 118 1.69 8.50 -21.76
C GLU A 118 1.18 7.50 -20.70
N ARG A 119 0.55 6.39 -21.12
CA ARG A 119 0.06 5.37 -20.19
C ARG A 119 1.22 4.67 -19.52
N ASN A 120 1.18 4.65 -18.19
CA ASN A 120 2.21 4.03 -17.37
C ASN A 120 1.58 3.09 -16.33
N ILE A 121 2.41 2.19 -15.82
CA ILE A 121 2.07 1.36 -14.68
C ILE A 121 2.35 2.17 -13.42
N VAL A 122 1.35 2.28 -12.56
CA VAL A 122 1.47 2.83 -11.22
C VAL A 122 1.14 1.74 -10.21
N ASN A 123 1.91 1.66 -9.14
CA ASN A 123 1.69 0.65 -8.10
C ASN A 123 0.95 1.33 -6.96
N LEU A 124 -0.28 0.90 -6.71
CA LEU A 124 -1.15 1.54 -5.73
C LEU A 124 -1.58 0.55 -4.65
N PRO A 125 -1.73 1.03 -3.40
CA PRO A 125 -2.16 0.20 -2.30
C PRO A 125 -3.65 -0.17 -2.43
N ILE A 126 -3.95 -1.45 -2.62
CA ILE A 126 -5.28 -2.01 -2.39
C ILE A 126 -5.47 -2.11 -0.88
N MET A 127 -6.57 -1.54 -0.40
CA MET A 127 -6.93 -1.59 1.01
C MET A 127 -8.38 -2.01 1.18
N ASN A 128 -8.60 -3.06 1.97
CA ASN A 128 -9.90 -3.46 2.48
C ASN A 128 -9.91 -3.33 4.01
N LEU A 129 -10.93 -2.67 4.56
CA LEU A 129 -11.11 -2.50 6.00
C LEU A 129 -12.44 -3.16 6.43
N LYS A 130 -12.37 -4.09 7.38
CA LYS A 130 -13.53 -4.79 7.94
C LYS A 130 -13.85 -4.24 9.31
N PHE A 131 -15.02 -3.62 9.45
CA PHE A 131 -15.49 -3.01 10.69
C PHE A 131 -16.62 -3.82 11.32
N LEU A 132 -16.77 -3.74 12.65
CA LEU A 132 -17.87 -4.41 13.36
C LEU A 132 -19.23 -3.87 12.93
N GLY A 133 -20.11 -4.76 12.46
CA GLY A 133 -21.50 -4.42 12.10
C GLY A 133 -21.65 -3.53 10.86
N LYS A 134 -20.64 -3.47 9.99
CA LYS A 134 -20.65 -2.69 8.75
C LYS A 134 -20.18 -3.50 7.57
N GLU A 135 -20.60 -3.08 6.38
CA GLU A 135 -20.03 -3.58 5.13
C GLU A 135 -18.53 -3.26 5.02
N PRO A 136 -17.72 -4.15 4.43
CA PRO A 136 -16.30 -3.89 4.22
C PRO A 136 -16.07 -2.66 3.34
N TYR A 137 -15.20 -1.76 3.80
CA TYR A 137 -14.71 -0.66 2.98
C TYR A 137 -13.64 -1.17 2.03
N ASN A 138 -13.72 -0.79 0.75
CA ASN A 138 -12.72 -1.08 -0.27
C ASN A 138 -12.25 0.22 -0.89
N ARG A 139 -10.95 0.49 -0.85
CA ARG A 139 -10.37 1.65 -1.52
C ARG A 139 -10.55 1.50 -3.04
N LYS A 140 -11.01 2.57 -3.70
CA LYS A 140 -11.29 2.60 -5.14
C LYS A 140 -10.43 3.64 -5.86
N TYR A 141 -10.03 3.31 -7.08
CA TYR A 141 -9.25 4.17 -7.97
C TYR A 141 -10.01 4.33 -9.30
N ASN A 142 -10.78 5.41 -9.43
CA ASN A 142 -11.78 5.54 -10.49
C ASN A 142 -11.21 5.80 -11.89
N THR A 143 -9.99 6.33 -12.00
CA THR A 143 -9.38 6.67 -13.30
C THR A 143 -8.44 5.58 -13.83
N MET A 144 -8.36 4.43 -13.16
CA MET A 144 -7.32 3.44 -13.44
C MET A 144 -7.88 2.04 -13.66
N ALA A 145 -7.17 1.23 -14.43
CA ALA A 145 -7.50 -0.18 -14.64
C ALA A 145 -6.49 -1.08 -13.94
N TYR A 146 -6.97 -2.14 -13.29
CA TYR A 146 -6.12 -3.19 -12.74
C TYR A 146 -5.37 -3.89 -13.85
N VAL A 147 -4.07 -4.15 -13.66
CA VAL A 147 -3.34 -5.06 -14.53
C VAL A 147 -3.93 -6.46 -14.36
N SER A 148 -4.35 -7.07 -15.46
CA SER A 148 -4.83 -8.44 -15.53
C SER A 148 -3.71 -9.38 -15.96
N PHE A 149 -3.85 -10.65 -15.61
CA PHE A 149 -2.96 -11.75 -15.98
C PHE A 149 -3.72 -12.84 -16.73
N SER A 150 -3.03 -13.56 -17.61
CA SER A 150 -3.54 -14.82 -18.15
C SER A 150 -3.67 -15.88 -17.06
N ASP A 151 -4.48 -16.92 -17.30
CA ASP A 151 -4.69 -18.01 -16.34
C ASP A 151 -3.39 -18.73 -15.95
N ASP A 152 -2.43 -18.80 -16.88
CA ASP A 152 -1.10 -19.37 -16.64
C ASP A 152 -0.08 -18.35 -16.10
N GLN A 153 -0.52 -17.11 -15.85
CA GLN A 153 0.26 -15.98 -15.32
C GLN A 153 1.48 -15.58 -16.16
N LYS A 154 1.57 -16.04 -17.41
CA LYS A 154 2.70 -15.70 -18.30
C LYS A 154 2.50 -14.38 -19.03
N LEU A 155 1.27 -13.93 -19.20
CA LEU A 155 0.95 -12.68 -19.88
C LEU A 155 0.33 -11.69 -18.91
N LEU A 156 0.80 -10.45 -18.99
CA LEU A 156 0.29 -9.29 -18.26
C LEU A 156 -0.28 -8.25 -19.23
N THR A 157 -1.16 -7.42 -18.70
CA THR A 157 -1.74 -6.30 -19.46
C THR A 157 -0.66 -5.26 -19.79
N CYS A 158 -0.42 -5.03 -21.08
CA CYS A 158 0.45 -3.94 -21.53
C CYS A 158 -0.19 -2.57 -21.24
N PRO A 159 0.50 -1.60 -20.62
CA PRO A 159 -0.07 -0.29 -20.34
C PRO A 159 -0.40 0.51 -21.61
N LYS A 160 0.34 0.32 -22.70
CA LYS A 160 0.11 1.04 -23.96
C LYS A 160 -1.02 0.41 -24.77
N ASP A 161 -1.02 -0.92 -24.88
CA ASP A 161 -1.93 -1.64 -25.76
C ASP A 161 -3.24 -2.04 -25.06
N LEU A 162 -3.27 -2.03 -23.72
CA LEU A 162 -4.40 -2.44 -22.87
C LEU A 162 -4.88 -3.87 -23.13
N ASP A 163 -3.95 -4.75 -23.51
CA ASP A 163 -4.21 -6.15 -23.82
C ASP A 163 -3.13 -7.06 -23.19
N LEU A 164 -3.44 -8.34 -23.04
CA LEU A 164 -2.57 -9.38 -22.46
C LEU A 164 -1.44 -9.77 -23.42
N THR A 165 -0.49 -8.86 -23.59
CA THR A 165 0.58 -8.97 -24.59
C THR A 165 1.98 -8.84 -23.99
N SER A 166 2.08 -8.52 -22.70
CA SER A 166 3.35 -8.44 -21.98
C SER A 166 3.75 -9.80 -21.42
N LEU A 167 4.70 -10.48 -22.06
CA LEU A 167 5.22 -11.77 -21.63
C LEU A 167 6.17 -11.60 -20.43
N VAL A 168 5.89 -12.29 -19.33
CA VAL A 168 6.74 -12.32 -18.14
C VAL A 168 8.09 -12.94 -18.49
N THR A 169 9.17 -12.20 -18.21
CA THR A 169 10.56 -12.63 -18.45
C THR A 169 11.36 -12.81 -17.17
N GLY A 170 10.85 -12.36 -16.03
CA GLY A 170 11.49 -12.57 -14.74
C GLY A 170 10.60 -12.16 -13.58
N GLU A 171 10.77 -12.85 -12.46
CA GLU A 171 10.15 -12.54 -11.18
C GLU A 171 11.20 -12.65 -10.08
N GLU A 172 11.26 -11.65 -9.21
CA GLU A 172 12.12 -11.65 -8.04
C GLU A 172 11.35 -11.20 -6.80
N GLU A 173 11.78 -11.70 -5.64
CA GLU A 173 11.23 -11.27 -4.36
C GLU A 173 11.54 -9.77 -4.15
N TYR A 174 10.48 -8.99 -3.92
CA TYR A 174 10.58 -7.59 -3.54
C TYR A 174 10.38 -7.46 -2.03
N LYS A 175 11.44 -6.98 -1.35
CA LYS A 175 11.49 -6.84 0.10
C LYS A 175 11.10 -5.45 0.54
#